data_AF-A0A5P1EIS3-F1
#
_entry.id   AF-A0A5P1EIS3-F1
#
_cell.length_a   1.000
_cell.length_b   1.000
_cell.length_c   1.000
_cell.angle_alpha   90.00
_cell.angle_beta   90.00
_cell.angle_gamma   90.00
#
_symmetry.space_group_name_H-M   'P 1'
#
loop_
_entity.id
_entity.type
_entity.pdbx_description
1 polymer ?
#
loop_
_entity_poly.entity_id
_entity_poly.type
_entity_poly.pdbx_seq_one_letter_code
_entity_poly.pdbx_strand_id
1 'polypeptide(L)'
;MLPQTKQPSHILTQAMSNPGSSEEAQNPHWIGEHGEEWIDVNKDTIHVSAKALNIIWGNDKRFWQWIQLSKDESRYKLFPYNWMEIKGSLDLAKIPPSPSTTYEIFYVIKFKVDAMGWHSSPVTFELITPDGKSSKIAEMLEFYRCKGNEWHNVYGGEFRLDGSVNGKVKFSMSEVQSDWWKGGMILEGVIVRPKLLK
;
A
#
# COMPACT_ATOMS: atom_id res chain seq x y z
N MET A 1 22.39 41.58 7.24
CA MET A 1 23.35 40.50 7.55
C MET A 1 22.72 39.62 8.60
N LEU A 2 22.26 38.44 8.21
CA LEU A 2 21.60 37.46 9.08
C LEU A 2 22.67 36.56 9.74
N PRO A 3 22.54 36.17 11.01
CA PRO A 3 23.47 35.25 11.63
C PRO A 3 23.22 33.81 11.16
N GLN A 4 24.30 33.13 10.75
CA GLN A 4 24.27 31.70 10.44
C GLN A 4 24.08 30.89 11.73
N THR A 5 23.03 30.09 11.77
CA THR A 5 22.80 29.10 12.82
C THR A 5 23.59 27.82 12.51
N LYS A 6 24.51 27.49 13.40
CA LYS A 6 25.31 26.25 13.40
C LYS A 6 24.41 25.02 13.56
N GLN A 7 24.67 23.98 12.76
CA GLN A 7 24.17 22.63 13.00
C GLN A 7 24.73 22.09 14.34
N PRO A 8 23.94 21.35 15.14
CA PRO A 8 24.48 20.62 16.27
C PRO A 8 25.21 19.36 15.82
N SER A 9 26.42 19.22 16.33
CA SER A 9 27.37 18.12 16.21
C SER A 9 26.83 16.77 16.66
N HIS A 10 27.24 15.72 15.94
CA HIS A 10 27.09 14.31 16.29
C HIS A 10 27.52 14.02 17.73
N ILE A 11 26.60 13.49 18.54
CA ILE A 11 26.93 12.77 19.77
C ILE A 11 26.84 11.27 19.44
N LEU A 12 28.00 10.63 19.34
CA LEU A 12 28.15 9.18 19.38
C LEU A 12 27.86 8.72 20.82
N THR A 13 26.69 8.13 21.06
CA THR A 13 26.45 7.37 22.28
C THR A 13 26.87 5.92 22.02
N GLN A 14 27.95 5.50 22.69
CA GLN A 14 28.40 4.11 22.75
C GLN A 14 27.27 3.21 23.29
N ALA A 15 26.92 2.18 22.54
CA ALA A 15 26.09 1.09 23.03
C ALA A 15 26.92 0.23 23.98
N MET A 16 26.53 0.18 25.25
CA MET A 16 26.96 -0.87 26.17
C MET A 16 26.32 -2.18 25.71
N SER A 17 27.17 -3.11 25.25
CA SER A 17 26.78 -4.46 24.87
C SER A 17 26.27 -5.23 26.10
N ASN A 18 24.97 -5.52 26.12
CA ASN A 18 24.37 -6.47 27.05
C ASN A 18 24.51 -7.89 26.45
N PRO A 19 25.22 -8.83 27.08
CA PRO A 19 25.40 -10.17 26.52
C PRO A 19 24.21 -11.03 26.98
N GLY A 20 23.13 -11.04 26.21
CA GLY A 20 21.97 -11.84 26.62
C GLY A 20 20.68 -11.64 25.84
N SER A 21 20.71 -11.65 24.51
CA SER A 21 19.61 -12.16 23.68
C SER A 21 20.04 -12.08 22.22
N SER A 22 20.28 -13.23 21.59
CA SER A 22 20.20 -13.33 20.15
C SER A 22 18.71 -13.27 19.78
N GLU A 23 18.12 -12.08 19.87
CA GLU A 23 16.90 -11.77 19.14
C GLU A 23 17.33 -11.76 17.68
N GLU A 24 17.03 -12.85 16.95
CA GLU A 24 17.09 -12.83 15.49
C GLU A 24 16.34 -11.58 15.04
N ALA A 25 17.05 -10.65 14.39
CA ALA A 25 16.46 -9.40 13.95
C ALA A 25 15.29 -9.71 13.00
N GLN A 26 14.07 -9.67 13.54
CA GLN A 26 12.88 -10.01 12.81
C GLN A 26 12.75 -9.05 11.63
N ASN A 27 12.61 -9.58 10.41
CA ASN A 27 12.50 -8.78 9.20
C ASN A 27 11.42 -7.69 9.40
N PRO A 28 11.76 -6.40 9.35
CA PRO A 28 10.81 -5.34 9.66
C PRO A 28 9.75 -5.17 8.57
N HIS A 29 9.98 -5.69 7.37
CA HIS A 29 9.04 -5.64 6.26
C HIS A 29 8.07 -6.81 6.34
N TRP A 30 6.78 -6.54 6.15
CA TRP A 30 5.80 -7.59 5.99
C TRP A 30 5.88 -8.15 4.57
N ILE A 31 6.03 -9.47 4.48
CA ILE A 31 5.95 -10.21 3.22
C ILE A 31 4.53 -10.75 3.10
N GLY A 32 3.88 -10.44 1.98
CA GLY A 32 2.49 -10.81 1.75
C GLY A 32 2.28 -12.32 1.75
N GLU A 33 1.23 -12.78 2.44
CA GLU A 33 0.77 -14.15 2.36
C GLU A 33 0.04 -14.34 1.02
N HIS A 34 0.66 -15.04 0.07
CA HIS A 34 0.14 -15.20 -1.29
C HIS A 34 -0.83 -16.38 -1.46
N GLY A 35 -1.39 -16.89 -0.35
CA GLY A 35 -2.39 -17.95 -0.33
C GLY A 35 -3.68 -17.55 -1.05
N GLU A 36 -4.44 -18.55 -1.49
CA GLU A 36 -5.72 -18.34 -2.17
C GLU A 36 -6.79 -17.76 -1.23
N GLU A 37 -6.69 -18.02 0.07
CA GLU A 37 -7.56 -17.48 1.11
C GLU A 37 -7.53 -15.95 1.22
N TRP A 38 -6.49 -15.30 0.71
CA TRP A 38 -6.33 -13.84 0.73
C TRP A 38 -6.72 -13.17 -0.59
N ILE A 39 -7.18 -13.95 -1.57
CA ILE A 39 -7.65 -13.47 -2.87
C ILE A 39 -9.07 -14.00 -3.07
N ASP A 40 -10.04 -13.15 -2.78
CA ASP A 40 -11.45 -13.46 -3.00
C ASP A 40 -11.84 -13.10 -4.44
N VAL A 41 -12.30 -14.08 -5.21
CA VAL A 41 -12.74 -13.92 -6.60
C VAL A 41 -14.25 -14.04 -6.64
N ASN A 42 -14.93 -12.91 -6.77
CA ASN A 42 -16.35 -12.84 -7.07
C ASN A 42 -16.54 -12.52 -8.57
N LYS A 43 -17.69 -12.90 -9.15
CA LYS A 43 -18.00 -12.91 -10.60
C LYS A 43 -17.27 -11.83 -11.41
N ASP A 44 -17.39 -10.57 -10.99
CA ASP A 44 -16.82 -9.41 -11.69
C ASP A 44 -15.83 -8.61 -10.83
N THR A 45 -15.35 -9.15 -9.71
CA THR A 45 -14.52 -8.40 -8.77
C THR A 45 -13.57 -9.33 -8.02
N ILE A 46 -12.29 -8.98 -8.02
CA ILE A 46 -11.25 -9.68 -7.29
C ILE A 46 -10.80 -8.77 -6.16
N HIS A 47 -10.87 -9.28 -4.93
CA HIS A 47 -10.38 -8.59 -3.75
C HIS A 47 -9.09 -9.26 -3.27
N VAL A 48 -8.00 -8.52 -3.33
CA VAL A 48 -6.70 -8.91 -2.79
C VAL A 48 -6.56 -8.28 -1.41
N SER A 49 -6.63 -9.11 -0.35
CA SER A 49 -6.49 -8.65 1.03
C SER A 49 -5.14 -7.98 1.25
N ALA A 50 -5.09 -6.99 2.15
CA ALA A 50 -3.83 -6.39 2.55
C ALA A 50 -2.82 -7.42 3.14
N LYS A 51 -3.29 -8.58 3.62
CA LYS A 51 -2.43 -9.72 4.02
C LYS A 51 -1.60 -10.27 2.88
N ALA A 52 -2.10 -10.22 1.64
CA ALA A 52 -1.38 -10.66 0.44
C ALA A 52 -0.45 -9.60 -0.15
N LEU A 53 -0.34 -8.42 0.46
CA LEU A 53 0.51 -7.33 -0.01
C LEU A 53 1.83 -7.31 0.75
N ASN A 54 2.91 -6.93 0.06
CA ASN A 54 4.19 -6.62 0.70
C ASN A 54 4.17 -5.18 1.19
N ILE A 55 4.54 -4.96 2.45
CA ILE A 55 4.47 -3.65 3.09
C ILE A 55 5.79 -3.35 3.78
N ILE A 56 6.44 -2.28 3.32
CA ILE A 56 7.68 -1.81 3.94
C ILE A 56 7.40 -1.37 5.39
N TRP A 57 8.21 -1.87 6.33
CA TRP A 57 8.03 -1.71 7.78
C TRP A 57 6.75 -2.36 8.34
N GLY A 58 6.06 -3.21 7.57
CA GLY A 58 4.78 -3.81 7.96
C GLY A 58 4.77 -4.63 9.25
N ASN A 59 5.91 -5.21 9.65
CA ASN A 59 6.06 -5.93 10.93
C ASN A 59 6.41 -5.02 12.11
N ASP A 60 6.83 -3.79 11.83
CA ASP A 60 7.22 -2.84 12.85
C ASP A 60 5.99 -2.08 13.37
N LYS A 61 5.59 -2.40 14.60
CA LYS A 61 4.41 -1.83 15.27
C LYS A 61 4.45 -0.31 15.47
N ARG A 62 5.62 0.31 15.30
CA ARG A 62 5.77 1.77 15.32
C ARG A 62 5.22 2.42 14.06
N PHE A 63 5.14 1.67 12.96
CA PHE A 63 4.71 2.13 11.64
C PHE A 63 3.42 1.45 11.19
N TRP A 64 3.28 0.15 11.42
CA TRP A 64 2.13 -0.62 10.97
C TRP A 64 1.54 -1.49 12.06
N GLN A 65 0.22 -1.53 12.14
CA GLN A 65 -0.47 -2.44 13.05
C GLN A 65 -1.65 -3.11 12.36
N TRP A 66 -1.74 -4.42 12.55
CA TRP A 66 -2.94 -5.19 12.28
C TRP A 66 -4.04 -4.79 13.25
N ILE A 67 -5.14 -4.26 12.73
CA ILE A 67 -6.33 -3.94 13.50
C ILE A 67 -7.45 -4.88 13.12
N GLN A 68 -8.20 -5.31 14.12
CA GLN A 68 -9.40 -6.10 13.93
C GLN A 68 -10.61 -5.15 13.94
N LEU A 69 -11.29 -5.03 12.81
CA LEU A 69 -12.46 -4.12 12.68
C LEU A 69 -13.79 -4.86 12.81
N SER A 70 -13.78 -6.18 12.63
CA SER A 70 -14.88 -7.12 12.89
C SER A 70 -14.29 -8.47 13.34
N LYS A 71 -15.10 -9.46 13.74
CA LYS A 71 -14.60 -10.78 14.18
C LYS A 71 -13.70 -11.46 13.14
N ASP A 72 -13.87 -11.17 11.85
CA ASP A 72 -13.22 -11.91 10.75
C ASP A 72 -12.24 -11.06 9.90
N GLU A 73 -12.16 -9.74 10.09
CA GLU A 73 -11.34 -8.86 9.25
C GLU A 73 -10.15 -8.26 10.00
N SER A 74 -8.92 -8.57 9.55
CA SER A 74 -7.69 -7.88 9.95
C SER A 74 -7.26 -6.89 8.88
N ARG A 75 -7.00 -5.63 9.24
CA ARG A 75 -6.59 -4.53 8.33
C ARG A 75 -5.28 -3.86 8.78
N TYR A 76 -4.61 -3.14 7.89
CA TYR A 76 -3.36 -2.43 8.22
C TYR A 76 -3.60 -0.99 8.62
N LYS A 77 -2.96 -0.52 9.69
CA LYS A 77 -2.96 0.87 10.13
C LYS A 77 -1.57 1.48 10.05
N LEU A 78 -1.42 2.61 9.37
CA LEU A 78 -0.17 3.38 9.30
C LEU A 78 -0.05 4.39 10.45
N PHE A 79 1.11 4.40 11.11
CA PHE A 79 1.58 5.39 12.06
C PHE A 79 2.57 6.36 11.38
N PRO A 80 2.78 7.56 11.95
CA PRO A 80 3.60 8.63 11.36
C PRO A 80 4.96 8.16 10.81
N TYR A 81 5.13 8.19 9.49
CA TYR A 81 6.40 7.95 8.81
C TYR A 81 6.47 8.70 7.48
N ASN A 82 7.69 8.99 7.00
CA ASN A 82 7.92 9.79 5.79
C ASN A 82 8.07 8.96 4.51
N TRP A 83 8.09 7.62 4.61
CA TRP A 83 8.20 6.72 3.45
C TRP A 83 7.20 5.57 3.53
N MET A 84 6.23 5.53 2.63
CA MET A 84 5.31 4.40 2.48
C MET A 84 5.55 3.68 1.15
N GLU A 85 5.61 2.35 1.17
CA GLU A 85 5.59 1.52 -0.02
C GLU A 85 4.82 0.22 0.23
N ILE A 86 3.84 -0.03 -0.65
CA ILE A 86 2.99 -1.21 -0.64
C ILE A 86 3.00 -1.80 -2.04
N LYS A 87 3.29 -3.09 -2.15
CA LYS A 87 3.42 -3.81 -3.42
C LYS A 87 2.56 -5.07 -3.42
N GLY A 88 1.84 -5.29 -4.50
CA GLY A 88 1.08 -6.50 -4.72
C GLY A 88 1.26 -7.04 -6.13
N SER A 89 0.78 -8.26 -6.33
CA SER A 89 0.69 -8.86 -7.65
C SER A 89 -0.52 -9.76 -7.72
N LEU A 90 -1.19 -9.77 -8.87
CA LEU A 90 -2.32 -10.66 -9.15
C LEU A 90 -1.95 -11.54 -10.34
N ASP A 91 -2.10 -12.85 -10.18
CA ASP A 91 -1.98 -13.79 -11.29
C ASP A 91 -3.20 -13.65 -12.21
N LEU A 92 -2.97 -13.36 -13.48
CA LEU A 92 -4.04 -13.18 -14.46
C LEU A 92 -4.84 -14.47 -14.68
N ALA A 93 -4.27 -15.64 -14.36
CA ALA A 93 -5.01 -16.91 -14.38
C ALA A 93 -6.16 -16.97 -13.37
N LYS A 94 -6.16 -16.11 -12.35
CA LYS A 94 -7.26 -15.99 -11.36
C LYS A 94 -8.40 -15.10 -11.86
N ILE A 95 -8.19 -14.37 -12.94
CA ILE A 95 -9.23 -13.53 -13.54
C ILE A 95 -10.11 -14.42 -14.40
N PRO A 96 -11.45 -14.42 -14.20
CA PRO A 96 -12.35 -15.15 -15.08
C PRO A 96 -12.11 -14.76 -16.55
N PRO A 97 -12.06 -15.74 -17.48
CA PRO A 97 -11.84 -15.45 -18.89
C PRO A 97 -12.88 -14.46 -19.41
N SER A 98 -12.42 -13.34 -19.94
CA SER A 98 -13.26 -12.31 -20.55
C SER A 98 -12.73 -11.99 -21.95
N PRO A 99 -13.62 -11.65 -22.92
CA PRO A 99 -13.20 -10.98 -24.15
C PRO A 99 -12.33 -9.77 -23.82
N SER A 100 -11.64 -9.19 -24.80
CA SER A 100 -10.64 -8.19 -24.48
C SER A 100 -11.18 -7.03 -23.64
N THR A 101 -10.81 -7.02 -22.35
CA THR A 101 -11.44 -6.23 -21.28
C THR A 101 -10.38 -5.42 -20.58
N THR A 102 -10.68 -4.15 -20.34
CA THR A 102 -9.88 -3.31 -19.46
C THR A 102 -10.31 -3.57 -18.02
N TYR A 103 -9.36 -3.79 -17.13
CA TYR A 103 -9.57 -3.91 -15.69
C TYR A 103 -9.03 -2.66 -15.01
N GLU A 104 -9.75 -2.18 -14.01
CA GLU A 104 -9.37 -1.09 -13.13
C GLU A 104 -8.93 -1.65 -11.77
N ILE A 105 -7.95 -0.99 -11.17
CA ILE A 105 -7.43 -1.29 -9.85
C ILE A 105 -7.82 -0.15 -8.90
N PHE A 106 -8.34 -0.51 -7.73
CA PHE A 106 -8.69 0.43 -6.67
C PHE A 106 -8.07 -0.01 -5.33
N TYR A 107 -7.48 0.93 -4.61
CA TYR A 107 -7.02 0.72 -3.24
C TYR A 107 -8.14 1.07 -2.28
N VAL A 108 -8.51 0.13 -1.40
CA VAL A 108 -9.60 0.29 -0.43
C VAL A 108 -9.03 0.87 0.86
N ILE A 109 -9.23 2.17 1.04
CA ILE A 109 -8.54 2.97 2.06
C ILE A 109 -9.54 3.71 2.93
N LYS A 110 -9.28 3.79 4.22
CA LYS A 110 -10.00 4.63 5.18
C LYS A 110 -9.03 5.49 5.96
N PHE A 111 -9.41 6.75 6.22
CA PHE A 111 -8.62 7.63 7.08
C PHE A 111 -9.32 7.82 8.41
N LYS A 112 -8.57 7.76 9.51
CA LYS A 112 -9.10 8.18 10.82
C LYS A 112 -9.32 9.70 10.83
N VAL A 113 -10.18 10.17 11.72
CA VAL A 113 -10.43 11.61 11.94
C VAL A 113 -9.14 12.37 12.27
N ASP A 114 -8.21 11.73 12.99
CA ASP A 114 -6.90 12.27 13.38
C ASP A 114 -5.77 11.95 12.36
N ALA A 115 -6.10 11.47 11.16
CA ALA A 115 -5.11 11.25 10.10
C ALA A 115 -4.46 12.57 9.65
N MET A 116 -3.16 12.53 9.34
CA MET A 116 -2.35 13.72 9.04
C MET A 116 -1.31 13.45 7.94
N GLY A 117 -0.78 14.52 7.33
CA GLY A 117 0.35 14.46 6.39
C GLY A 117 -0.01 14.16 4.94
N TRP A 118 -1.31 14.10 4.60
CA TRP A 118 -1.80 13.71 3.28
C TRP A 118 -2.08 14.88 2.33
N HIS A 119 -1.69 16.12 2.67
CA HIS A 119 -1.92 17.33 1.86
C HIS A 119 -0.69 17.85 1.10
N SER A 120 0.51 17.35 1.42
CA SER A 120 1.77 17.95 0.93
C SER A 120 2.38 17.25 -0.27
N SER A 121 2.12 15.95 -0.46
CA SER A 121 2.83 15.16 -1.47
C SER A 121 1.95 14.05 -2.03
N PRO A 122 1.83 13.95 -3.37
CA PRO A 122 0.95 12.97 -3.99
C PRO A 122 1.48 11.55 -3.78
N VAL A 123 0.55 10.61 -3.64
CA VAL A 123 0.87 9.19 -3.60
C VAL A 123 0.91 8.66 -5.03
N THR A 124 2.00 7.98 -5.38
CA THR A 124 2.21 7.38 -6.69
C THR A 124 1.66 5.96 -6.71
N PHE A 125 0.80 5.68 -7.68
CA PHE A 125 0.35 4.34 -8.02
C PHE A 125 1.00 3.91 -9.31
N GLU A 126 1.55 2.70 -9.33
CA GLU A 126 2.21 2.11 -10.50
C GLU A 126 1.60 0.75 -10.80
N LEU A 127 1.37 0.49 -12.08
CA LEU A 127 0.99 -0.81 -12.61
C LEU A 127 2.03 -1.29 -13.60
N ILE A 128 2.35 -2.58 -13.56
CA ILE A 128 3.25 -3.23 -14.52
C ILE A 128 2.59 -4.53 -14.98
N THR A 129 2.35 -4.63 -16.29
CA THR A 129 1.77 -5.82 -16.91
C THR A 129 2.84 -6.87 -17.22
N PRO A 130 2.47 -8.15 -17.44
CA PRO A 130 3.43 -9.21 -17.74
C PRO A 130 4.29 -8.97 -18.98
N ASP A 131 3.79 -8.24 -19.97
CA ASP A 131 4.52 -7.84 -21.18
C ASP A 131 5.49 -6.67 -20.95
N GLY A 132 5.62 -6.20 -19.71
CA GLY A 132 6.57 -5.15 -19.31
C GLY A 132 6.06 -3.73 -19.50
N LYS A 133 4.82 -3.52 -19.98
CA LYS A 133 4.24 -2.17 -20.02
C LYS A 133 3.98 -1.68 -18.60
N SER A 134 4.23 -0.40 -18.37
CA SER A 134 3.98 0.23 -17.08
C SER A 134 3.15 1.50 -17.24
N SER A 135 2.34 1.80 -16.23
CA SER A 135 1.60 3.05 -16.10
C SER A 135 1.78 3.59 -14.68
N LYS A 136 1.82 4.92 -14.56
CA LYS A 136 1.93 5.63 -13.29
C LYS A 136 0.90 6.73 -13.22
N ILE A 137 0.24 6.83 -12.07
CA ILE A 137 -0.61 7.97 -11.72
C ILE A 137 -0.20 8.48 -10.34
N ALA A 138 -0.37 9.77 -10.09
CA ALA A 138 -0.07 10.38 -8.81
C ALA A 138 -1.30 11.15 -8.34
N GLU A 139 -1.76 10.89 -7.11
CA GLU A 139 -2.98 11.49 -6.59
C GLU A 139 -2.77 12.07 -5.18
N MET A 140 -3.39 13.22 -4.94
CA MET A 140 -3.39 13.88 -3.65
C MET A 140 -4.47 13.27 -2.75
N LEU A 141 -4.09 12.53 -1.70
CA LEU A 141 -5.06 11.80 -0.89
C LEU A 141 -5.81 12.66 0.15
N GLU A 142 -5.49 13.95 0.26
CA GLU A 142 -6.15 14.88 1.20
C GLU A 142 -7.67 14.94 1.04
N PHE A 143 -8.18 14.86 -0.19
CA PHE A 143 -9.63 14.87 -0.43
C PHE A 143 -10.35 13.68 0.23
N TYR A 144 -9.75 12.49 0.16
CA TYR A 144 -10.27 11.29 0.83
C TYR A 144 -10.09 11.38 2.34
N ARG A 145 -8.94 11.91 2.80
CA ARG A 145 -8.66 12.13 4.23
C ARG A 145 -9.68 13.08 4.88
N CYS A 146 -10.07 14.16 4.21
CA CYS A 146 -11.07 15.13 4.67
C CYS A 146 -12.45 14.49 4.88
N LYS A 147 -12.77 13.42 4.15
CA LYS A 147 -13.94 12.55 4.36
C LYS A 147 -13.58 11.41 5.30
N GLY A 148 -13.10 11.78 6.49
CA GLY A 148 -12.60 10.84 7.49
C GLY A 148 -13.68 9.84 7.95
N ASN A 149 -13.24 8.71 8.47
CA ASN A 149 -14.06 7.60 8.93
C ASN A 149 -14.94 6.90 7.86
N GLU A 150 -14.73 7.20 6.57
CA GLU A 150 -15.36 6.52 5.44
C GLU A 150 -14.37 5.64 4.66
N TRP A 151 -14.88 4.61 4.00
CA TRP A 151 -14.11 3.79 3.08
C TRP A 151 -14.11 4.41 1.68
N HIS A 152 -12.94 4.47 1.07
CA HIS A 152 -12.70 5.07 -0.23
C HIS A 152 -12.08 4.04 -1.17
N ASN A 153 -12.58 4.00 -2.41
CA ASN A 153 -11.95 3.27 -3.50
C ASN A 153 -11.09 4.25 -4.28
N VAL A 154 -9.80 4.34 -3.92
CA VAL A 154 -8.84 5.23 -4.57
C VAL A 154 -8.36 4.58 -5.86
N TYR A 155 -8.49 5.26 -6.99
CA TYR A 155 -8.11 4.71 -8.29
C TYR A 155 -6.59 4.53 -8.37
N GLY A 156 -6.15 3.34 -8.77
CA GLY A 156 -4.75 2.94 -8.84
C GLY A 156 -4.23 2.71 -10.27
N GLY A 157 -5.09 2.87 -11.28
CA GLY A 157 -4.77 2.64 -12.68
C GLY A 157 -5.61 1.54 -13.32
N GLU A 158 -5.31 1.27 -14.58
CA GLU A 158 -5.97 0.24 -15.38
C GLU A 158 -4.98 -0.51 -16.28
N PHE A 159 -5.37 -1.72 -16.67
CA PHE A 159 -4.64 -2.55 -17.63
C PHE A 159 -5.62 -3.31 -18.52
N ARG A 160 -5.19 -3.66 -19.74
CA ARG A 160 -6.00 -4.39 -20.70
C ARG A 160 -5.59 -5.86 -20.73
N LEU A 161 -6.57 -6.74 -20.67
CA LEU A 161 -6.43 -8.17 -20.91
C LEU A 161 -6.96 -8.48 -22.32
N ASP A 162 -6.18 -9.16 -23.16
CA ASP A 162 -6.58 -9.52 -24.53
C ASP A 162 -6.51 -11.03 -24.81
N GLY A 163 -6.47 -11.85 -23.74
CA GLY A 163 -6.41 -13.31 -23.81
C GLY A 163 -5.04 -13.88 -24.21
N SER A 164 -4.11 -13.04 -24.68
CA SER A 164 -2.74 -13.46 -25.03
C SER A 164 -1.73 -13.24 -23.89
N VAL A 165 -2.05 -12.35 -22.96
CA VAL A 165 -1.18 -11.97 -21.84
C VAL A 165 -1.34 -12.93 -20.67
N ASN A 166 -0.29 -13.70 -20.39
CA ASN A 166 -0.19 -14.59 -19.23
C ASN A 166 0.87 -14.08 -18.25
N GLY A 167 0.68 -14.37 -16.96
CA GLY A 167 1.60 -13.99 -15.89
C GLY A 167 0.94 -13.11 -14.84
N LYS A 168 1.74 -12.32 -14.12
CA LYS A 168 1.26 -11.49 -13.01
C LYS A 168 1.24 -10.02 -13.37
N VAL A 169 0.10 -9.36 -13.17
CA VAL A 169 0.08 -7.90 -13.08
C VAL A 169 0.63 -7.50 -11.72
N LYS A 170 1.57 -6.57 -11.70
CA LYS A 170 2.12 -6.00 -10.46
C LYS A 170 1.53 -4.61 -10.26
N PHE A 171 1.28 -4.28 -9.01
CA PHE A 171 0.74 -2.97 -8.64
C PHE A 171 1.41 -2.48 -7.36
N SER A 172 1.57 -1.17 -7.25
CA SER A 172 2.10 -0.57 -6.04
C SER A 172 1.49 0.79 -5.73
N MET A 173 1.46 1.11 -4.43
CA MET A 173 1.15 2.43 -3.89
C MET A 173 2.36 2.89 -3.09
N SER A 174 2.88 4.08 -3.39
CA SER A 174 4.09 4.59 -2.73
C SER A 174 4.10 6.10 -2.58
N GLU A 175 4.68 6.56 -1.48
CA GLU A 175 5.08 7.95 -1.30
C GLU A 175 6.44 7.93 -0.61
N VAL A 176 7.46 8.41 -1.31
CA VAL A 176 8.87 8.23 -0.93
C VAL A 176 9.67 9.54 -1.01
N GLN A 177 9.01 10.64 -1.38
CA GLN A 177 9.70 11.87 -1.77
C GLN A 177 9.57 12.98 -0.73
N SER A 178 8.63 12.85 0.22
CA SER A 178 8.34 13.90 1.17
C SER A 178 9.00 13.63 2.53
N ASP A 179 9.40 14.70 3.20
CA ASP A 179 9.82 14.66 4.61
C ASP A 179 8.62 14.70 5.58
N TRP A 180 7.40 14.66 5.05
CA TRP A 180 6.17 14.81 5.84
C TRP A 180 5.68 13.48 6.36
N TRP A 181 5.59 13.40 7.69
CA TRP A 181 5.04 12.25 8.38
C TRP A 181 3.57 12.05 8.02
N LYS A 182 3.24 10.84 7.56
CA LYS A 182 1.87 10.41 7.24
C LYS A 182 1.38 9.41 8.26
N GLY A 183 0.15 9.58 8.72
CA GLY A 183 -0.43 8.68 9.71
C GLY A 183 -1.95 8.59 9.61
N GLY A 184 -2.50 7.57 10.26
CA GLY A 184 -3.94 7.38 10.41
C GLY A 184 -4.66 6.79 9.19
N MET A 185 -3.92 6.30 8.20
CA MET A 185 -4.49 5.54 7.08
C MET A 185 -4.71 4.08 7.50
N ILE A 186 -5.84 3.53 7.07
CA ILE A 186 -6.19 2.12 7.16
C ILE A 186 -6.30 1.56 5.74
N LEU A 187 -5.57 0.48 5.45
CA LEU A 187 -5.65 -0.25 4.19
C LEU A 187 -6.37 -1.58 4.41
N GLU A 188 -7.42 -1.82 3.64
CA GLU A 188 -8.13 -3.09 3.60
C GLU A 188 -7.53 -4.05 2.57
N GLY A 189 -7.17 -3.53 1.40
CA GLY A 189 -6.68 -4.33 0.29
C GLY A 189 -6.81 -3.59 -1.03
N VAL A 190 -6.84 -4.38 -2.10
CA VAL A 190 -6.97 -3.90 -3.47
C VAL A 190 -8.12 -4.62 -4.16
N ILE A 191 -8.96 -3.85 -4.85
CA ILE A 191 -10.02 -4.35 -5.71
C ILE A 191 -9.57 -4.27 -7.16
N VAL A 192 -9.75 -5.35 -7.91
CA VAL A 192 -9.58 -5.41 -9.36
C VAL A 192 -10.91 -5.78 -9.99
N ARG A 193 -11.40 -4.99 -10.95
CA ARG A 193 -12.69 -5.27 -11.61
C ARG A 193 -12.71 -4.80 -13.06
N PRO A 194 -13.57 -5.38 -13.92
CA PRO A 194 -13.77 -4.90 -15.28
C PRO A 194 -14.19 -3.42 -15.29
N LYS A 195 -13.59 -2.66 -16.20
CA LYS A 195 -14.04 -1.31 -16.55
C LYS A 195 -15.34 -1.43 -17.33
N LEU A 196 -16.42 -0.92 -16.77
CA LEU A 196 -17.70 -0.86 -17.49
C LEU A 196 -17.54 0.09 -18.67
N LEU A 197 -17.73 -0.43 -19.89
CA LEU A 197 -17.82 0.39 -21.08
C LEU A 197 -19.08 1.27 -20.95
N LYS A 198 -18.90 2.59 -21.00
CA LYS A 198 -20.01 3.56 -21.10
C LYS A 198 -20.53 3.61 -22.52
#